data_AF-A0A5Q4G476-F1
#
_entry.id   AF-A0A5Q4G476-F1
#
_cell.length_a   1.000
_cell.length_b   1.000
_cell.length_c   1.000
_cell.angle_alpha   90.00
_cell.angle_beta   90.00
_cell.angle_gamma   90.00
#
_symmetry.space_group_name_H-M   'P 1'
#
loop_
_entity.id
_entity.type
_entity.pdbx_description
1 polymer ?
#
loop_
_entity_poly.entity_id
_entity_poly.type
_entity_poly.pdbx_seq_one_letter_code
_entity_poly.pdbx_strand_id
1 'polypeptide(L)' 'MQAEREQIEFVASDVIDAMIKIHRALGPGLLESAYQACLTHELSARGHSI' A
#
# COMPACT_ATOMS: atom_id res chain seq x y z
N MET A 1 -14.43 -12.05 -14.49
CA MET A 1 -13.73 -13.30 -14.91
C MET A 1 -12.73 -13.70 -13.82
N GLN A 2 -12.26 -14.95 -13.75
CA GLN A 2 -11.34 -15.38 -12.69
C GLN A 2 -10.04 -14.54 -12.63
N ALA A 3 -9.52 -14.13 -13.78
CA ALA A 3 -8.34 -13.28 -13.88
C ALA A 3 -8.52 -11.90 -13.21
N GLU A 4 -9.70 -11.29 -13.29
CA GLU A 4 -9.98 -10.00 -12.67
C GLU A 4 -9.95 -10.09 -11.14
N ARG A 5 -10.48 -11.19 -10.59
CA ARG A 5 -10.38 -11.48 -9.16
C ARG A 5 -8.93 -11.64 -8.73
N GLU A 6 -8.14 -12.40 -9.48
CA GLU A 6 -6.71 -12.59 -9.20
C GLU A 6 -5.92 -11.26 -9.23
N GLN A 7 -6.25 -10.36 -10.16
CA GLN A 7 -5.65 -9.02 -10.19
C GLN A 7 -6.02 -8.19 -8.95
N ILE A 8 -7.28 -8.23 -8.51
CA ILE A 8 -7.72 -7.51 -7.31
C ILE A 8 -6.99 -8.03 -6.08
N GLU A 9 -6.89 -9.34 -5.90
CA GLU A 9 -6.20 -9.94 -4.74
C GLU A 9 -4.70 -9.60 -4.75
N PHE A 10 -4.07 -9.56 -5.93
CA PHE A 10 -2.67 -9.13 -6.09
C PHE A 10 -2.46 -7.68 -5.64
N VAL A 11 -3.28 -6.75 -6.16
CA VAL A 11 -3.19 -5.33 -5.79
C VAL A 11 -3.51 -5.12 -4.30
N ALA A 12 -4.53 -5.81 -3.78
CA ALA A 12 -4.90 -5.72 -2.37
C ALA A 12 -3.77 -6.19 -1.45
N SER A 13 -3.09 -7.28 -1.79
CA SER A 13 -1.94 -7.78 -1.04
C SER A 13 -0.82 -6.73 -0.98
N ASP A 14 -0.52 -6.08 -2.10
CA ASP A 14 0.52 -5.06 -2.17
C ASP A 14 0.22 -3.83 -1.29
N VAL A 15 -1.04 -3.38 -1.31
CA VAL A 15 -1.51 -2.29 -0.46
C VAL A 15 -1.37 -2.66 1.01
N ILE A 16 -1.86 -3.84 1.41
CA ILE A 16 -1.80 -4.31 2.80
C ILE A 16 -0.34 -4.40 3.27
N ASP A 17 0.55 -4.97 2.47
CA ASP A 17 1.96 -5.09 2.81
C ASP A 17 2.65 -3.73 2.96
N ALA A 18 2.33 -2.76 2.10
CA ALA A 18 2.81 -1.38 2.21
C ALA A 18 2.33 -0.74 3.52
N MET A 19 1.05 -0.87 3.84
CA MET A 19 0.46 -0.35 5.07
C MET A 19 1.10 -0.98 6.33
N ILE A 20 1.34 -2.29 6.32
CA ILE A 20 2.00 -3.00 7.43
C ILE A 20 3.43 -2.49 7.60
N LYS A 21 4.18 -2.30 6.51
CA LYS A 21 5.55 -1.78 6.58
C LYS A 21 5.58 -0.37 7.19
N ILE A 22 4.66 0.51 6.79
CA ILE A 22 4.53 1.86 7.36
C ILE A 22 4.27 1.79 8.87
N HIS A 23 3.28 0.99 9.30
CA HIS A 23 2.95 0.85 10.72
C HIS A 23 4.09 0.21 11.53
N ARG A 24 4.85 -0.72 10.95
CA ARG A 24 6.03 -1.32 11.61
C ARG A 24 7.17 -0.31 11.77
N ALA A 25 7.37 0.56 10.80
CA ALA A 25 8.46 1.54 10.80
C ALA A 25 8.15 2.78 11.66
N LEU A 26 6.91 3.29 11.57
CA LEU A 26 6.53 4.59 12.12
C LEU A 26 5.53 4.50 13.28
N GLY A 27 4.93 3.33 13.51
CA GLY A 27 3.86 3.15 14.49
C GLY A 27 2.51 3.69 14.02
N PRO A 28 1.45 3.48 14.82
CA PRO A 28 0.12 4.05 14.55
C PRO A 28 0.08 5.56 14.86
N GLY A 29 -0.95 6.25 14.38
CA GLY A 29 -1.24 7.65 14.76
C GLY A 29 -0.61 8.72 13.87
N LEU A 30 -0.19 8.36 12.65
CA LEU A 30 0.25 9.32 11.64
C LEU A 30 -0.88 10.27 11.24
N LEU A 31 -0.52 11.52 10.94
CA LEU A 31 -1.42 12.41 10.21
C LEU A 31 -1.76 11.79 8.85
N GLU A 32 -3.00 11.99 8.40
CA GLU A 32 -3.49 11.41 7.14
C GLU A 32 -2.59 11.79 5.94
N SER A 33 -2.17 13.05 5.85
CA SER A 33 -1.29 13.53 4.78
C SER A 33 0.09 12.87 4.80
N ALA A 34 0.65 12.62 5.98
CA ALA A 34 1.91 11.90 6.13
C ALA A 34 1.73 10.42 5.76
N TYR A 35 0.62 9.81 6.16
CA TYR A 35 0.29 8.44 5.82
C TYR A 35 0.15 8.24 4.31
N GLN A 36 -0.58 9.14 3.64
CA GLN A 36 -0.74 9.14 2.18
C GLN A 36 0.60 9.28 1.47
N ALA A 37 1.46 10.22 1.89
CA ALA A 37 2.78 10.38 1.30
C ALA A 37 3.65 9.11 1.45
N CYS A 38 3.63 8.48 2.62
CA CYS A 38 4.32 7.22 2.86
C CYS A 38 3.76 6.07 2.01
N LEU A 39 2.43 5.94 1.93
CA LEU A 39 1.78 4.90 1.15
C LEU A 39 2.05 5.07 -0.35
N THR A 40 2.00 6.32 -0.83
CA THR A 40 2.37 6.66 -2.20
C THR A 40 3.80 6.25 -2.50
N HIS A 41 4.75 6.62 -1.64
CA HIS A 41 6.15 6.22 -1.79
C HIS A 41 6.32 4.68 -1.85
N GLU A 42 5.67 3.96 -0.94
CA GLU A 42 5.77 2.49 -0.87
C GLU A 42 5.15 1.79 -2.09
N LEU A 43 4.01 2.27 -2.58
CA LEU A 43 3.34 1.71 -3.76
C LEU A 43 4.09 2.05 -5.05
N SER A 44 4.57 3.29 -5.20
CA SER A 44 5.41 3.67 -6.34
C SER A 44 6.71 2.87 -6.39
N ALA A 45 7.33 2.59 -5.24
CA ALA A 45 8.53 1.75 -5.16
C ALA A 45 8.27 0.29 -5.60
N ARG A 46 7.02 -0.17 -5.55
CA ARG A 46 6.58 -1.48 -6.04
C ARG A 46 6.13 -1.46 -7.51
N GLY A 47 6.19 -0.30 -8.17
CA GLY A 47 5.83 -0.14 -9.58
C GLY A 47 4.36 0.22 -9.82
N HIS A 48 3.58 0.53 -8.77
CA HIS A 48 2.23 1.06 -8.94
C HIS A 48 2.29 2.53 -9.39
N SER A 49 1.49 2.87 -10.40
CA SER A 49 1.34 4.25 -10.87
C SER A 49 0.19 4.91 -10.14
N ILE A 50 0.50 5.79 -9.19
CA ILE A 50 -0.44 6.50 -8.30
C ILE A 50 0.02 7.93 -8.01
#